data_AF-A0A429J6W1-F1
#
_entry.id   AF-A0A429J6W1-F1
#
_cell.length_a   1.000
_cell.length_b   1.000
_cell.length_c   1.000
_cell.angle_alpha   90.00
_cell.angle_beta   90.00
_cell.angle_gamma   90.00
#
_symmetry.space_group_name_H-M   'P 1'
#
loop_
_entity.id
_entity.type
_entity.pdbx_description
1 polymer ?
#
loop_
_entity_poly.entity_id
_entity_poly.type
_entity_poly.pdbx_seq_one_letter_code
_entity_poly.pdbx_strand_id
1 'polypeptide(L)'
;MAVDITPEIQYYMVITDGTGRGISREPYMNWDFCLLANNTGDKGYPVIFHTKGTGYTIEITSSNWGGYRYLQRVTTGVKLVQEGDAHIWVAQSHTKGASFTTSGASMVYNTSGKAWLYAEESILPNFGRDFAFWTLDKV
;
A
#
# COMPACT_ATOMS: atom_id res chain seq x y z
N MET A 1 2.79 8.36 -18.35
CA MET A 1 1.52 7.61 -18.57
C MET A 1 0.68 7.78 -17.33
N ALA A 2 -0.61 8.06 -17.46
CA ALA A 2 -1.52 8.03 -16.31
C ALA A 2 -1.63 6.59 -15.81
N VAL A 3 -1.71 6.38 -14.50
CA VAL A 3 -1.98 5.06 -13.94
C VAL A 3 -3.42 4.71 -14.27
N ASP A 4 -3.60 3.59 -14.97
CA ASP A 4 -4.93 3.10 -15.36
C ASP A 4 -5.39 2.04 -14.36
N ILE A 5 -6.21 2.47 -13.40
CA ILE A 5 -6.83 1.58 -12.41
C ILE A 5 -8.25 1.31 -12.88
N THR A 6 -8.51 0.07 -13.27
CA THR A 6 -9.86 -0.45 -13.45
C THR A 6 -10.39 -0.85 -12.06
N PRO A 7 -11.46 -0.22 -11.54
CA PRO A 7 -12.00 -0.58 -10.23
C PRO A 7 -12.53 -2.02 -10.20
N GLU A 8 -12.66 -2.56 -8.99
CA GLU A 8 -13.33 -3.85 -8.71
C GLU A 8 -12.66 -5.10 -9.33
N ILE A 9 -11.42 -4.98 -9.83
CA ILE A 9 -10.60 -6.12 -10.24
C ILE A 9 -9.34 -6.22 -9.37
N GLN A 10 -8.74 -7.41 -9.35
CA GLN A 10 -7.55 -7.67 -8.56
C GLN A 10 -6.27 -7.24 -9.27
N TYR A 11 -5.37 -6.64 -8.49
CA TYR A 11 -4.02 -6.27 -8.91
C TYR A 11 -2.99 -6.75 -7.88
N TYR A 12 -1.82 -7.16 -8.33
CA TYR A 12 -0.63 -7.09 -7.50
C TYR A 12 -0.07 -5.66 -7.54
N MET A 13 0.10 -5.04 -6.37
CA MET A 13 0.88 -3.81 -6.22
C MET A 13 2.35 -4.17 -6.02
N VAL A 14 3.18 -4.01 -7.05
CA VAL A 14 4.60 -4.39 -7.02
C VAL A 14 5.47 -3.13 -6.91
N ILE A 15 6.36 -3.09 -5.91
CA ILE A 15 7.22 -1.94 -5.65
C ILE A 15 8.26 -1.78 -6.78
N THR A 16 8.51 -0.54 -7.19
CA THR A 16 9.46 -0.21 -8.27
C THR A 16 10.83 0.16 -7.73
N ASP A 17 11.40 -0.71 -6.89
CA ASP A 17 12.74 -0.58 -6.30
C ASP A 17 13.74 -1.64 -6.84
N GLY A 18 13.29 -2.45 -7.79
CA GLY A 18 14.06 -3.56 -8.38
C GLY A 18 13.93 -4.89 -7.65
N THR A 19 13.29 -4.94 -6.48
CA THR A 19 13.11 -6.18 -5.71
C THR A 19 11.91 -7.03 -6.18
N GLY A 20 10.99 -6.46 -6.96
CA GLY A 20 9.79 -7.15 -7.43
C GLY A 20 8.84 -7.60 -6.31
N ARG A 21 8.96 -6.99 -5.13
CA ARG A 21 8.14 -7.31 -3.95
C ARG A 21 6.82 -6.58 -4.02
N GLY A 22 5.73 -7.22 -3.60
CA GLY A 22 4.44 -6.56 -3.49
C GLY A 22 3.98 -6.32 -2.07
N ILE A 23 2.77 -5.80 -1.93
CA ILE A 23 2.17 -5.55 -0.62
C ILE A 23 1.80 -6.84 0.10
N SER A 24 2.10 -6.90 1.39
CA SER A 24 1.78 -7.99 2.30
C SER A 24 1.33 -7.43 3.66
N ARG A 25 1.07 -8.33 4.61
CA ARG A 25 0.59 -7.98 5.95
C ARG A 25 1.10 -8.93 7.02
N GLU A 26 1.41 -8.39 8.18
CA GLU A 26 1.80 -9.13 9.38
C GLU A 26 1.00 -8.66 10.60
N PRO A 27 0.59 -9.59 11.49
CA PRO A 27 -0.15 -9.24 12.69
C PRO A 27 0.77 -8.58 13.73
N TYR A 28 0.34 -7.45 14.28
CA TYR A 28 0.99 -6.74 15.39
C TYR A 28 -0.03 -6.03 16.27
N MET A 29 0.01 -6.26 17.59
CA MET A 29 -0.89 -5.66 18.59
C MET A 29 -2.39 -5.70 18.20
N ASN A 30 -2.88 -6.87 17.75
CA ASN A 30 -4.27 -7.10 17.30
C ASN A 30 -4.70 -6.41 15.99
N TRP A 31 -3.74 -5.97 15.17
CA TRP A 31 -3.99 -5.42 13.85
C TRP A 31 -3.08 -6.05 12.81
N ASP A 32 -3.52 -6.11 11.56
CA ASP A 32 -2.65 -6.45 10.44
C ASP A 32 -2.00 -5.17 9.93
N PHE A 33 -0.69 -5.06 10.11
CA PHE A 33 0.09 -3.96 9.55
C PHE A 33 0.64 -4.36 8.18
N CYS A 34 0.59 -3.43 7.24
CA CYS A 34 1.03 -3.63 5.87
C CYS A 34 2.54 -3.42 5.75
N LEU A 35 3.18 -4.24 4.93
CA LEU A 35 4.61 -4.20 4.64
C LEU A 35 4.83 -4.69 3.20
N LEU A 36 6.04 -4.52 2.67
CA LEU A 36 6.45 -5.28 1.50
C LEU A 36 6.60 -6.76 1.87
N ALA A 37 6.29 -7.65 0.93
CA ALA A 37 6.58 -9.07 1.07
C ALA A 37 8.05 -9.31 1.47
N ASN A 38 8.32 -10.38 2.21
CA ASN A 38 9.64 -10.58 2.82
C ASN A 38 10.69 -11.00 1.77
N ASN A 39 10.29 -11.74 0.74
CA ASN A 39 11.19 -12.34 -0.24
C ASN A 39 11.20 -11.55 -1.54
N THR A 40 12.38 -11.40 -2.17
CA THR A 40 12.50 -10.80 -3.51
C THR A 40 11.67 -11.58 -4.54
N GLY A 41 10.94 -10.87 -5.39
CA GLY A 41 10.05 -11.44 -6.40
C GLY A 41 8.68 -11.92 -5.87
N ASP A 42 8.45 -11.88 -4.56
CA ASP A 42 7.15 -12.20 -3.98
C ASP A 42 6.20 -11.02 -4.14
N LYS A 43 5.19 -11.15 -5.01
CA LYS A 43 4.19 -10.12 -5.28
C LYS A 43 3.20 -9.89 -4.13
N GLY A 44 3.29 -10.69 -3.05
CA GLY A 44 2.43 -10.55 -1.89
C GLY A 44 0.97 -10.87 -2.20
N TYR A 45 0.05 -10.17 -1.56
CA TYR A 45 -1.38 -10.38 -1.73
C TYR A 45 -1.96 -9.42 -2.77
N PRO A 46 -2.86 -9.90 -3.64
CA PRO A 46 -3.63 -9.01 -4.50
C PRO A 46 -4.43 -7.99 -3.69
N VAL A 47 -4.64 -6.83 -4.30
CA VAL A 47 -5.52 -5.76 -3.83
C VAL A 47 -6.64 -5.50 -4.82
N ILE A 48 -7.73 -4.94 -4.32
CA ILE A 48 -8.85 -4.43 -5.11
C ILE A 48 -9.01 -2.94 -4.81
N PHE A 49 -9.17 -2.15 -5.87
CA PHE A 49 -9.43 -0.73 -5.75
C PHE A 49 -10.93 -0.48 -5.88
N HIS A 50 -11.55 0.06 -4.84
CA HIS A 50 -12.96 0.45 -4.84
C HIS A 50 -13.07 1.96 -4.95
N THR A 51 -13.86 2.45 -5.91
CA THR A 51 -13.98 3.90 -6.14
C THR A 51 -14.67 4.57 -4.96
N LYS A 52 -14.03 5.58 -4.36
CA LYS A 52 -14.61 6.35 -3.24
C LYS A 52 -14.19 7.81 -3.30
N GLY A 53 -15.15 8.69 -3.60
CA GLY A 53 -14.89 10.12 -3.75
C GLY A 53 -13.88 10.42 -4.85
N THR A 54 -12.77 11.06 -4.50
CA THR A 54 -11.69 11.45 -5.43
C THR A 54 -10.60 10.39 -5.59
N GLY A 55 -10.73 9.24 -4.95
CA GLY A 55 -9.72 8.17 -4.98
C GLY A 55 -10.34 6.81 -4.74
N TYR A 56 -9.60 5.96 -4.01
CA TYR A 56 -9.97 4.57 -3.79
C TYR A 56 -9.85 4.17 -2.33
N THR A 57 -10.76 3.33 -1.85
CA THR A 57 -10.42 2.42 -0.74
C THR A 57 -9.72 1.21 -1.32
N ILE A 58 -8.64 0.78 -0.68
CA ILE A 58 -7.81 -0.33 -1.15
C ILE A 58 -8.09 -1.53 -0.24
N GLU A 59 -8.70 -2.58 -0.76
CA GLU A 59 -8.89 -3.87 -0.08
C GLU A 59 -7.68 -4.77 -0.37
N ILE A 60 -7.08 -5.40 0.63
CA ILE A 60 -6.15 -6.52 0.43
C ILE A 60 -6.92 -7.83 0.58
N THR A 61 -6.65 -8.79 -0.32
CA THR A 61 -7.41 -10.05 -0.39
C THR A 61 -7.13 -11.03 0.77
N SER A 62 -6.15 -10.74 1.63
CA SER A 62 -5.77 -11.58 2.77
C SER A 62 -5.67 -10.79 4.07
N SER A 63 -6.34 -11.28 5.12
CA SER A 63 -6.32 -10.72 6.47
C SER A 63 -6.43 -11.83 7.51
N ASN A 64 -5.85 -11.62 8.68
CA ASN A 64 -5.99 -12.50 9.84
C ASN A 64 -7.31 -12.27 10.59
N TRP A 65 -7.99 -11.13 10.38
CA TRP A 65 -9.24 -10.78 11.05
C TRP A 65 -10.36 -10.55 10.03
N GLY A 66 -11.46 -11.29 10.18
CA GLY A 66 -12.60 -11.25 9.25
C GLY A 66 -13.16 -9.83 9.08
N GLY A 67 -13.22 -9.36 7.84
CA GLY A 67 -13.71 -8.01 7.49
C GLY A 67 -12.69 -6.87 7.64
N TYR A 68 -11.52 -7.10 8.23
CA TYR A 68 -10.46 -6.10 8.38
C TYR A 68 -9.49 -6.19 7.21
N ARG A 69 -9.84 -5.60 6.06
CA ARG A 69 -9.10 -5.77 4.80
C ARG A 69 -8.72 -4.45 4.12
N TYR A 70 -9.15 -3.33 4.65
CA TYR A 70 -8.97 -2.04 3.98
C TYR A 70 -7.84 -1.24 4.58
N LEU A 71 -7.03 -0.57 3.75
CA LEU A 71 -5.90 0.20 4.21
C LEU A 71 -6.32 1.48 4.94
N GLN A 72 -5.80 1.67 6.15
CA GLN A 72 -5.88 2.91 6.93
C GLN A 72 -4.48 3.35 7.35
N ARG A 73 -4.18 4.64 7.15
CA ARG A 73 -3.00 5.29 7.74
C ARG A 73 -3.23 5.50 9.24
N VAL A 74 -2.26 5.08 10.05
CA VAL A 74 -2.13 5.44 11.47
C VAL A 74 -0.71 5.93 11.76
N THR A 75 -0.48 6.48 12.95
CA THR A 75 0.83 7.01 13.35
C THR A 75 1.96 5.97 13.23
N THR A 76 1.66 4.70 13.49
CA THR A 76 2.67 3.62 13.52
C THR A 76 2.82 2.88 12.19
N GLY A 77 2.09 3.26 11.13
CA GLY A 77 2.15 2.60 9.83
C GLY A 77 0.83 2.60 9.07
N VAL A 78 0.69 1.69 8.12
CA VAL A 78 -0.57 1.40 7.43
C VAL A 78 -1.10 0.07 7.95
N LYS A 79 -2.35 0.04 8.43
CA LYS A 79 -2.98 -1.19 8.95
C LYS A 79 -4.27 -1.52 8.21
N LEU A 80 -4.76 -2.74 8.38
CA LEU A 80 -6.05 -3.19 7.85
C LEU A 80 -7.18 -2.89 8.84
N VAL A 81 -8.27 -2.34 8.30
CA VAL A 81 -9.50 -2.00 9.01
C VAL A 81 -10.73 -2.44 8.23
N GLN A 82 -11.91 -2.27 8.81
CA GLN A 82 -13.18 -2.43 8.11
C GLN A 82 -13.38 -1.30 7.10
N GLU A 83 -14.22 -1.54 6.08
CA GLU A 83 -14.46 -0.59 4.99
C GLU A 83 -14.90 0.81 5.47
N GLY A 84 -15.69 0.87 6.54
CA GLY A 84 -16.18 2.12 7.13
C GLY A 84 -15.06 3.03 7.66
N ASP A 85 -13.95 2.44 8.11
CA ASP A 85 -12.80 3.14 8.69
C ASP A 85 -11.66 3.34 7.68
N ALA A 86 -11.82 2.82 6.46
CA ALA A 86 -10.82 2.86 5.42
C ALA A 86 -10.52 4.29 4.98
N HIS A 87 -9.23 4.59 4.79
CA HIS A 87 -8.85 5.88 4.22
C HIS A 87 -8.97 5.86 2.69
N ILE A 88 -9.24 7.04 2.12
CA ILE A 88 -9.26 7.25 0.68
C ILE A 88 -7.85 7.53 0.20
N TRP A 89 -7.36 6.70 -0.71
CA TRP A 89 -6.05 6.82 -1.34
C TRP A 89 -6.21 7.37 -2.75
N VAL A 90 -5.55 8.50 -3.02
CA VAL A 90 -5.49 9.11 -4.34
C VAL A 90 -4.24 8.63 -5.04
N ALA A 91 -4.42 7.97 -6.19
CA ALA A 91 -3.33 7.51 -7.03
C ALA A 91 -2.76 8.69 -7.83
N GLN A 92 -1.44 8.82 -7.85
CA GLN A 92 -0.72 9.81 -8.65
C GLN A 92 0.27 9.11 -9.56
N SER A 93 0.34 9.55 -10.80
CA SER A 93 1.17 8.91 -11.83
C SER A 93 2.55 9.54 -11.90
N HIS A 94 3.59 8.72 -11.92
CA HIS A 94 4.98 9.16 -12.05
C HIS A 94 5.69 8.33 -13.14
N THR A 95 6.89 8.77 -13.51
CA THR A 95 7.75 8.03 -14.47
C THR A 95 8.15 6.65 -13.95
N LYS A 96 8.25 6.47 -12.64
CA LYS A 96 8.62 5.21 -11.98
C LYS A 96 7.44 4.27 -11.74
N GLY A 97 6.20 4.78 -11.72
CA GLY A 97 5.01 4.03 -11.33
C GLY A 97 3.95 4.93 -10.69
N ALA A 98 2.96 4.34 -10.03
CA ALA A 98 1.98 5.07 -9.24
C ALA A 98 2.47 5.29 -7.81
N SER A 99 2.23 6.48 -7.26
CA SER A 99 2.26 6.69 -5.80
C SER A 99 0.82 6.79 -5.28
N PHE A 100 0.63 6.52 -4.00
CA PHE A 100 -0.68 6.63 -3.35
C PHE A 100 -0.58 7.58 -2.17
N THR A 101 -1.52 8.53 -2.10
CA THR A 101 -1.54 9.57 -1.07
C THR A 101 -2.86 9.55 -0.31
N THR A 102 -2.83 9.81 1.00
CA THR A 102 -4.02 9.96 1.85
C THR A 102 -3.82 11.14 2.78
N SER A 103 -4.79 12.04 2.85
CA SER A 103 -4.78 13.19 3.79
C SER A 103 -3.46 13.98 3.76
N GLY A 104 -2.93 14.26 2.57
CA GLY A 104 -1.66 14.98 2.38
C GLY A 104 -0.38 14.17 2.58
N ALA A 105 -0.49 12.91 3.01
CA ALA A 105 0.66 12.04 3.23
C ALA A 105 0.82 11.01 2.11
N SER A 106 2.06 10.79 1.65
CA SER A 106 2.39 9.80 0.63
C SER A 106 2.74 8.47 1.27
N MET A 107 2.34 7.36 0.62
CA MET A 107 2.76 6.03 1.02
C MET A 107 4.27 5.89 0.88
N VAL A 108 4.91 5.40 1.92
CA VAL A 108 6.36 5.16 2.00
C VAL A 108 6.61 3.80 2.61
N TYR A 109 7.83 3.29 2.48
CA TYR A 109 8.23 2.04 3.11
C TYR A 109 9.58 2.19 3.80
N ASN A 110 9.80 1.42 4.85
CA ASN A 110 11.12 1.33 5.48
C ASN A 110 12.12 0.63 4.52
N THR A 111 13.28 1.25 4.33
CA THR A 111 14.39 0.69 3.54
C THR A 111 15.40 -0.07 4.40
N SER A 112 15.28 0.00 5.73
CA SER A 112 16.06 -0.76 6.69
C SER A 112 15.16 -1.62 7.58
N GLY A 113 15.64 -2.82 7.95
CA GLY A 113 14.85 -3.80 8.70
C GLY A 113 13.67 -4.35 7.90
N LYS A 114 12.54 -4.61 8.58
CA LYS A 114 11.30 -4.99 7.88
C LYS A 114 10.71 -3.79 7.15
N ALA A 115 10.34 -4.01 5.90
CA ALA A 115 9.85 -2.99 4.98
C ALA A 115 8.37 -2.63 5.23
N TRP A 116 8.06 -2.22 6.46
CA TRP A 116 6.74 -1.73 6.86
C TRP A 116 6.31 -0.54 6.03
N LEU A 117 5.02 -0.49 5.69
CA LEU A 117 4.41 0.64 5.01
C LEU A 117 3.95 1.70 6.03
N TYR A 118 4.18 2.96 5.66
CA TYR A 118 3.73 4.15 6.37
C TYR A 118 3.07 5.10 5.38
N ALA A 119 2.50 6.19 5.88
CA ALA A 119 2.20 7.35 5.06
C ALA A 119 2.66 8.62 5.76
N GLU A 120 3.52 9.37 5.08
CA GLU A 120 4.23 10.54 5.60
C GLU A 120 4.03 11.75 4.68
N GLU A 121 3.85 12.93 5.27
CA GLU A 121 3.74 14.19 4.53
C GLU A 121 5.07 14.60 3.90
N SER A 122 6.18 14.20 4.53
CA SER A 122 7.52 14.37 4.02
C SER A 122 8.44 13.28 4.55
N ILE A 123 9.46 12.91 3.79
CA ILE A 123 10.57 12.08 4.24
C ILE A 123 11.89 12.79 3.99
N LEU A 124 12.78 12.75 4.96
CA LEU A 124 14.13 13.27 4.81
C LEU A 124 15.03 12.22 4.15
N PRO A 125 15.96 12.61 3.26
CA PRO A 125 16.97 11.71 2.74
C PRO A 125 17.73 11.00 3.87
N ASN A 126 18.03 9.71 3.70
CA ASN A 126 18.80 8.87 4.62
C ASN A 126 18.13 8.48 5.96
N PHE A 127 16.84 8.76 6.17
CA PHE A 127 16.12 8.34 7.39
C PHE A 127 15.50 6.93 7.31
N GLY A 128 16.08 6.05 6.49
CA GLY A 128 15.64 4.65 6.40
C GLY A 128 14.25 4.44 5.80
N ARG A 129 13.75 5.41 5.03
CA ARG A 129 12.47 5.35 4.32
C ARG A 129 12.62 5.85 2.89
N ASP A 130 11.78 5.34 1.99
CA ASP A 130 11.67 5.83 0.62
C ASP A 130 10.20 5.87 0.17
N PHE A 131 9.92 6.72 -0.83
CA PHE A 131 8.59 6.82 -1.42
C PHE A 131 8.21 5.52 -2.12
N ALA A 132 6.99 5.05 -1.87
CA ALA A 132 6.49 3.83 -2.46
C ALA A 132 5.88 4.12 -3.84
N PHE A 133 6.61 3.75 -4.88
CA PHE A 133 6.14 3.77 -6.27
C PHE A 133 5.81 2.34 -6.71
N TRP A 134 4.67 2.16 -7.35
CA TRP A 134 4.09 0.85 -7.64
C TRP A 134 3.79 0.65 -9.11
N THR A 135 4.08 -0.53 -9.64
CA THR A 135 3.39 -1.06 -10.81
C THR A 135 2.17 -1.85 -10.37
N LEU A 136 1.13 -1.81 -11.20
CA LEU A 136 -0.11 -2.53 -10.96
C LEU A 136 -0.22 -3.65 -11.99
N ASP A 137 0.04 -4.88 -11.56
CA ASP A 137 -0.06 -6.06 -12.41
C ASP A 137 -1.43 -6.69 -12.22
N LYS A 138 -2.23 -6.83 -13.28
CA LYS A 138 -3.52 -7.56 -13.20
C LYS A 138 -3.26 -9.02 -12.82
N VAL A 139 -4.09 -9.56 -11.92
CA VAL A 139 -4.07 -10.99 -11.53
C VAL A 139 -4.60 -11.86 -12.66
#